data_AF-A0A376U7J1-F1
#
_entry.id   AF-A0A376U7J1-F1
#
_cell.length_a   1.000
_cell.length_b   1.000
_cell.length_c   1.000
_cell.angle_alpha   90.00
_cell.angle_beta   90.00
_cell.angle_gamma   90.00
#
_symmetry.space_group_name_H-M   'P 1'
#
loop_
_entity.id
_entity.type
_entity.pdbx_description
1 polymer ?
#
loop_
_entity_poly.entity_id
_entity_poly.type
_entity_poly.pdbx_seq_one_letter_code
_entity_poly.pdbx_strand_id
1 'polypeptide(L)'
;MSRRVATITLNPAYDLVGFCPEIERGEVNLVKTTGLHAAGKGINVAKVLKDLGIDVTVGGFLGKDNQDGFQQLFSELGIANRFQVVQGRTRINVKLTEKDGEVTDFNFSGFEVTPADWERFCD
;
A
#
# COMPACT_ATOMS: atom_id res chain seq x y z
N MET A 1 4.11 28.41 -11.11
CA MET A 1 3.96 27.14 -11.88
C MET A 1 3.43 26.08 -10.93
N SER A 2 2.29 25.44 -11.21
CA SER A 2 1.92 24.24 -10.46
C SER A 2 2.84 23.10 -10.92
N ARG A 3 3.67 22.60 -10.00
CA ARG A 3 4.49 21.41 -10.28
C ARG A 3 3.56 20.22 -10.23
N ARG A 4 3.34 19.56 -11.37
CA ARG A 4 2.57 18.31 -11.43
C ARG A 4 3.52 17.17 -11.14
N VAL A 5 3.32 16.50 -10.01
CA VAL A 5 4.11 15.31 -9.64
C VAL A 5 3.31 14.06 -9.94
N ALA A 6 3.96 13.02 -10.46
CA ALA A 6 3.39 11.69 -10.56
C ALA A 6 4.24 10.72 -9.73
N THR A 7 3.58 9.86 -8.97
CA THR A 7 4.24 8.80 -8.20
C THR A 7 3.72 7.44 -8.63
N ILE A 8 4.62 6.52 -8.95
CA ILE A 8 4.27 5.18 -9.43
C ILE A 8 4.54 4.14 -8.33
N THR A 9 3.57 3.28 -8.06
CA THR A 9 3.71 2.11 -7.17
C THR A 9 3.21 0.87 -7.88
N LEU A 10 4.12 0.07 -8.45
CA LEU A 10 3.76 -1.12 -9.23
C LEU A 10 3.28 -2.30 -8.37
N ASN A 11 3.69 -2.36 -7.10
CA ASN A 11 3.31 -3.42 -6.17
C ASN A 11 2.91 -2.82 -4.80
N PRO A 12 1.76 -2.12 -4.74
CA PRO A 12 1.25 -1.55 -3.50
C PRO A 12 0.87 -2.66 -2.52
N ALA A 13 0.60 -2.30 -1.28
CA ALA A 13 0.26 -3.24 -0.22
C ALA A 13 -0.75 -2.62 0.74
N TYR A 14 -1.53 -3.45 1.42
CA TYR A 14 -2.04 -3.05 2.72
C TYR A 14 -1.02 -3.41 3.79
N ASP A 15 -0.65 -2.46 4.64
CA ASP A 15 0.13 -2.76 5.84
C ASP A 15 -0.86 -3.10 6.98
N LEU A 16 -0.89 -4.38 7.37
CA LEU A 16 -1.55 -4.86 8.57
C LEU A 16 -0.59 -4.70 9.74
N VAL A 17 -0.87 -3.74 10.60
CA VAL A 17 -0.01 -3.38 11.72
C VAL A 17 -0.60 -3.93 13.01
N GLY A 18 0.27 -4.44 13.88
CA GLY A 18 -0.12 -4.97 15.17
C GLY A 18 0.98 -4.89 16.21
N PHE A 19 0.57 -5.00 17.46
CA PHE A 19 1.47 -5.15 18.61
C PHE A 19 1.42 -6.60 19.10
N CYS A 20 2.58 -7.21 19.27
CA CYS A 20 2.74 -8.54 19.85
C CYS A 20 3.80 -8.44 20.94
N PRO A 21 3.53 -8.73 22.22
CA PRO A 21 4.52 -8.52 23.28
C PRO A 21 5.87 -9.19 23.02
N GLU A 22 5.85 -10.37 22.41
CA GLU A 22 7.02 -11.17 22.02
C GLU A 22 6.60 -12.13 20.88
N ILE A 23 7.44 -12.31 19.87
CA ILE A 23 7.20 -13.23 18.76
C ILE A 23 7.86 -14.58 19.04
N GLU A 24 7.07 -15.55 19.48
CA GLU A 24 7.51 -16.92 19.75
C GLU A 24 7.43 -17.78 18.47
N ARG A 25 8.59 -18.19 17.95
CA ARG A 25 8.66 -18.97 16.70
C ARG A 25 8.13 -20.38 16.91
N GLY A 26 7.26 -20.83 16.02
CA GLY A 26 6.63 -22.15 16.08
C GLY A 26 5.37 -22.20 16.94
N GLU A 27 5.06 -21.12 17.67
CA GLU A 27 3.94 -21.03 18.59
C GLU A 27 2.81 -20.13 18.07
N VAL A 28 1.66 -20.20 18.75
CA VAL A 28 0.52 -19.31 18.48
C VAL A 28 0.75 -17.98 19.18
N ASN A 29 0.88 -16.92 18.38
CA ASN A 29 1.10 -15.56 18.88
C ASN A 29 -0.21 -14.76 18.80
N LEU A 30 -0.63 -14.16 19.92
CA LEU A 30 -1.77 -13.24 19.94
C LEU A 30 -1.31 -11.82 19.61
N VAL A 31 -1.83 -11.29 18.51
CA VAL A 31 -1.51 -9.94 18.03
C VAL A 31 -2.68 -9.00 18.33
N LYS A 32 -2.38 -7.88 18.97
CA LYS A 32 -3.31 -6.75 19.06
C LYS A 32 -3.21 -5.93 17.77
N THR A 33 -4.17 -6.11 16.87
CA THR A 33 -4.24 -5.33 15.62
C THR A 33 -4.39 -3.85 15.92
N THR A 34 -3.55 -3.02 15.30
CA THR A 34 -3.56 -1.56 15.44
C THR A 34 -4.10 -0.87 14.19
N GLY A 35 -4.01 -1.49 13.02
CA GLY A 35 -4.62 -0.95 11.81
C GLY A 35 -4.36 -1.76 10.55
N LEU A 36 -5.11 -1.43 9.51
CA LEU A 36 -4.90 -1.90 8.14
C LEU A 36 -4.86 -0.67 7.23
N HIS A 37 -3.72 -0.42 6.60
CA HIS A 37 -3.50 0.84 5.88
C HIS A 37 -3.09 0.60 4.43
N ALA A 38 -3.76 1.27 3.49
CA ALA A 38 -3.31 1.33 2.11
C ALA A 38 -1.95 2.03 2.02
N ALA A 39 -0.98 1.30 1.47
CA ALA A 39 0.44 1.62 1.52
C ALA A 39 1.17 1.28 0.21
N GLY A 40 2.39 1.78 0.12
CA GLY A 40 3.24 1.66 -1.05
C GLY A 40 4.17 2.86 -1.15
N LYS A 41 5.39 2.68 -1.64
CA LYS A 41 6.40 3.75 -1.62
C LYS A 41 5.92 5.02 -2.33
N GLY A 42 5.39 4.91 -3.55
CA GLY A 42 4.86 6.06 -4.29
C GLY A 42 3.63 6.67 -3.63
N ILE A 43 2.74 5.85 -3.05
CA ILE A 43 1.59 6.31 -2.27
C ILE A 43 2.04 7.12 -1.03
N ASN A 44 3.04 6.64 -0.30
CA ASN A 44 3.57 7.35 0.87
C ASN A 44 4.26 8.67 0.48
N VAL A 45 4.98 8.69 -0.64
CA VAL A 45 5.51 9.95 -1.20
C VAL A 45 4.38 10.91 -1.56
N ALA A 46 3.32 10.43 -2.20
CA ALA A 46 2.15 11.26 -2.53
C ALA A 46 1.46 11.84 -1.30
N LYS A 47 1.32 11.08 -0.20
CA LYS A 47 0.79 11.59 1.07
C LYS A 47 1.60 12.79 1.56
N VAL A 48 2.93 12.64 1.66
CA VAL A 48 3.82 13.73 2.08
C VAL A 48 3.74 14.93 1.15
N LEU A 49 3.68 14.71 -0.17
CA LEU A 49 3.52 15.81 -1.14
C LEU A 49 2.20 16.57 -0.95
N LYS A 50 1.09 15.87 -0.68
CA LYS A 50 -0.20 16.51 -0.38
C LYS A 50 -0.15 17.32 0.91
N ASP A 51 0.49 16.80 1.96
CA ASP A 51 0.67 17.52 3.23
C ASP A 51 1.47 18.82 3.04
N LEU A 52 2.37 18.84 2.05
CA LEU A 52 3.14 20.02 1.64
C LEU A 52 2.42 20.94 0.64
N GLY A 53 1.15 20.66 0.32
CA GLY A 53 0.34 21.45 -0.61
C GLY A 53 0.69 21.26 -2.09
N ILE A 54 1.37 20.16 -2.46
CA ILE A 54 1.74 19.85 -3.84
C ILE A 54 0.71 18.89 -4.45
N ASP A 55 0.18 19.24 -5.61
CA ASP A 55 -0.71 18.37 -6.37
C ASP A 55 0.06 17.17 -6.96
N VAL A 56 -0.46 15.98 -6.68
CA VAL A 56 0.15 14.71 -7.08
C VAL A 56 -0.88 13.76 -7.68
N THR A 57 -0.47 13.07 -8.74
CA THR A 57 -1.20 11.94 -9.33
C THR A 57 -0.50 10.65 -8.94
N VAL A 58 -1.26 9.67 -8.46
CA VAL A 58 -0.75 8.33 -8.14
C VAL A 58 -1.12 7.34 -9.25
N GLY A 59 -0.23 6.39 -9.53
CA GLY A 59 -0.48 5.33 -10.52
C GLY A 59 0.28 4.06 -10.21
N GLY A 60 -0.02 3.00 -10.97
CA GLY A 60 0.50 1.65 -10.80
C GLY A 60 -0.61 0.63 -10.96
N PHE A 61 -0.51 -0.48 -10.23
CA PHE A 61 -1.50 -1.57 -10.28
C PHE A 61 -2.19 -1.80 -8.93
N LEU A 62 -3.48 -2.10 -8.95
CA LEU A 62 -4.26 -2.56 -7.80
C LEU A 62 -4.94 -3.89 -8.13
N GLY A 63 -4.95 -4.81 -7.17
CA GLY A 63 -5.76 -6.01 -7.28
C GLY A 63 -7.25 -5.68 -7.15
N LYS A 64 -8.05 -6.17 -8.10
CA LYS A 64 -9.50 -5.99 -8.18
C LYS A 64 -10.24 -6.36 -6.90
N ASP A 65 -9.78 -7.40 -6.22
CA ASP A 65 -10.50 -8.06 -5.13
C ASP A 65 -10.49 -7.29 -3.80
N ASN A 66 -9.58 -6.31 -3.65
CA ASN A 66 -9.45 -5.54 -2.41
C ASN A 66 -9.01 -4.09 -2.64
N GLN A 67 -9.41 -3.47 -3.76
CA GLN A 67 -8.99 -2.10 -4.11
C GLN A 67 -9.66 -0.98 -3.31
N ASP A 68 -10.79 -1.25 -2.65
CA ASP A 68 -11.68 -0.20 -2.12
C ASP A 68 -10.99 0.72 -1.10
N GLY A 69 -10.15 0.16 -0.23
CA GLY A 69 -9.40 0.94 0.76
C GLY A 69 -8.39 1.92 0.14
N PHE A 70 -7.85 1.60 -1.04
CA PHE A 70 -7.02 2.55 -1.79
C PHE A 70 -7.85 3.68 -2.40
N GLN A 71 -9.01 3.34 -2.98
CA GLN A 71 -9.91 4.32 -3.57
C GLN A 71 -10.42 5.31 -2.51
N GLN A 72 -10.80 4.80 -1.33
CA GLN A 72 -11.18 5.63 -0.19
C GLN A 72 -10.05 6.55 0.24
N LEU A 73 -8.84 6.00 0.45
CA LEU A 73 -7.66 6.79 0.82
C LEU A 73 -7.39 7.95 -0.15
N PHE A 74 -7.42 7.68 -1.46
CA PHE A 74 -7.13 8.71 -2.46
C PHE A 74 -8.22 9.78 -2.52
N SER A 75 -9.48 9.37 -2.34
CA SER A 75 -10.62 10.30 -2.26
C SER A 75 -10.51 11.22 -1.05
N GLU A 76 -10.26 10.67 0.14
CA GLU A 76 -10.12 11.42 1.40
C GLU A 76 -8.98 12.44 1.34
N LEU A 77 -7.86 12.08 0.70
CA LEU A 77 -6.69 12.95 0.58
C LEU A 77 -6.75 13.90 -0.63
N GLY A 78 -7.80 13.84 -1.46
CA GLY A 78 -7.89 14.64 -2.69
C GLY A 78 -6.70 14.39 -3.64
N ILE A 79 -6.32 13.12 -3.79
CA ILE A 79 -5.24 12.67 -4.68
C ILE A 79 -5.84 12.18 -6.00
N ALA A 80 -5.28 12.62 -7.13
CA ALA A 80 -5.70 12.12 -8.44
C ALA A 80 -5.25 10.66 -8.61
N ASN A 81 -6.21 9.74 -8.71
CA ASN A 81 -5.96 8.31 -8.85
C ASN A 81 -5.95 7.87 -10.33
N ARG A 82 -4.83 7.27 -10.77
CA ARG A 82 -4.64 6.65 -12.10
C ARG A 82 -4.11 5.21 -12.00
N PHE A 83 -4.36 4.53 -10.89
CA PHE A 83 -4.06 3.10 -10.78
C PHE A 83 -4.90 2.29 -11.78
N GLN A 84 -4.28 1.28 -12.38
CA GLN A 84 -4.95 0.27 -13.18
C GLN A 84 -5.34 -0.90 -12.30
N VAL A 85 -6.50 -1.49 -12.60
CA VAL A 85 -7.04 -2.61 -11.83
C VAL A 85 -6.74 -3.91 -12.59
N VAL A 86 -6.04 -4.82 -11.93
CA VAL A 86 -5.66 -6.14 -12.46
C VAL A 86 -6.34 -7.25 -11.65
N GLN A 87 -6.36 -8.47 -12.19
CA GLN A 87 -6.99 -9.61 -11.50
C GLN A 87 -6.24 -9.96 -10.20
N GLY A 88 -6.99 -10.48 -9.22
CA GLY A 88 -6.45 -10.92 -7.93
C GLY A 88 -6.42 -9.83 -6.87
N ARG A 89 -5.59 -10.04 -5.85
CA ARG A 89 -5.53 -9.24 -4.62
C ARG A 89 -4.24 -8.45 -4.52
N THR A 90 -4.35 -7.18 -4.14
CA THR A 90 -3.21 -6.41 -3.64
C THR A 90 -2.69 -7.10 -2.37
N ARG A 91 -1.37 -7.27 -2.27
CA ARG A 91 -0.75 -7.96 -1.13
C ARG A 91 -1.05 -7.27 0.20
N ILE A 92 -0.92 -8.04 1.27
CA ILE A 92 -0.93 -7.54 2.64
C ILE A 92 0.47 -7.77 3.20
N ASN A 93 1.12 -6.73 3.72
CA ASN A 93 2.30 -6.88 4.57
C ASN A 93 1.84 -6.96 6.03
N VAL A 94 2.58 -7.66 6.87
CA VAL A 94 2.36 -7.69 8.31
C VAL A 94 3.52 -6.99 9.00
N LYS A 95 3.21 -6.03 9.87
CA LYS A 95 4.19 -5.27 10.65
C LYS A 95 3.88 -5.47 12.12
N LEU A 96 4.73 -6.20 12.83
CA LEU A 96 4.55 -6.48 14.25
C LEU A 96 5.58 -5.73 15.07
N THR A 97 5.12 -4.93 16.02
CA THR A 97 5.98 -4.24 16.99
C THR A 97 5.98 -5.02 18.31
N GLU A 98 7.18 -5.31 18.81
CA GLU A 98 7.41 -5.98 20.09
C GLU A 98 7.52 -4.99 21.25
N LYS A 99 7.48 -5.49 22.50
CA LYS A 99 7.48 -4.66 23.71
C LYS A 99 8.73 -3.79 23.88
N ASP A 100 9.85 -4.21 23.29
CA ASP A 100 11.13 -3.49 23.26
C ASP A 100 11.24 -2.49 22.11
N GLY A 101 10.21 -2.43 21.24
CA GLY A 101 10.15 -1.54 20.09
C GLY A 101 10.75 -2.12 18.82
N GLU A 102 11.24 -3.36 18.82
CA GLU A 102 11.66 -4.02 17.59
C GLU A 102 10.46 -4.25 16.66
N VAL A 103 10.71 -4.18 15.34
CA VAL A 103 9.68 -4.36 14.32
C VAL A 103 10.06 -5.51 13.40
N THR A 104 9.20 -6.53 13.37
CA THR A 104 9.29 -7.63 12.41
C THR A 104 8.32 -7.41 11.26
N ASP A 105 8.86 -7.39 10.04
CA ASP A 105 8.11 -7.16 8.80
C ASP A 105 8.01 -8.44 7.96
N PHE A 106 6.78 -8.84 7.61
CA PHE A 106 6.50 -9.90 6.65
C PHE A 106 5.88 -9.30 5.39
N ASN A 107 6.61 -9.35 4.28
CA ASN A 107 6.15 -8.82 3.00
C ASN A 107 5.75 -9.97 2.09
N PHE A 108 4.48 -10.01 1.70
CA PHE A 108 3.96 -11.07 0.83
C PHE A 108 4.13 -10.70 -0.64
N SER A 109 4.01 -11.71 -1.50
CA SER A 109 3.89 -11.52 -2.95
C SER A 109 2.56 -10.87 -3.30
N GLY A 110 2.58 -10.05 -4.36
CA GLY A 110 1.40 -9.39 -4.90
C GLY A 110 0.66 -10.25 -5.92
N PHE A 111 -0.23 -9.58 -6.67
CA PHE A 111 -0.82 -10.11 -7.89
C PHE A 111 0.23 -10.28 -8.98
N GLU A 112 -0.11 -11.08 -9.98
CA GLU A 112 0.65 -11.20 -11.21
C GLU A 112 0.21 -10.12 -12.20
N VAL A 113 1.15 -9.48 -12.90
CA VAL A 113 0.88 -8.49 -13.94
C VAL A 113 1.11 -9.15 -15.28
N THR A 114 0.06 -9.29 -16.08
CA THR A 114 0.20 -9.89 -17.41
C THR A 114 0.87 -8.92 -18.39
N PRO A 115 1.45 -9.40 -19.50
CA PRO A 115 1.97 -8.52 -20.55
C PRO A 115 0.94 -7.51 -21.07
N ALA A 116 -0.35 -7.90 -21.14
CA ALA A 116 -1.43 -7.02 -21.58
C ALA A 116 -1.79 -5.94 -20.53
N ASP A 117 -1.69 -6.26 -19.23
CA ASP A 117 -1.83 -5.26 -18.16
C ASP A 117 -0.69 -4.25 -18.21
N TRP A 118 0.53 -4.72 -18.49
CA TRP A 118 1.71 -3.88 -18.61
C TRP A 118 1.64 -2.95 -19.84
N GLU A 119 1.25 -3.47 -21.00
CA GLU A 119 1.08 -2.67 -22.22
C GLU A 119 0.07 -1.53 -22.00
N ARG A 120 -1.10 -1.86 -21.41
CA ARG A 120 -2.10 -0.86 -21.04
C ARG A 120 -1.58 0.19 -20.06
N PHE A 121 -0.63 -0.16 -19.19
CA PHE A 121 -0.01 0.77 -18.24
C PHE A 121 0.99 1.73 -18.89
N CYS A 122 1.64 1.31 -19.97
CA CYS A 122 2.60 2.12 -20.70
C CYS A 122 1.98 3.08 -21.71
N ASP A 123 0.76 2.80 -22.17
CA ASP A 123 -0.05 3.67 -23.05
C ASP A 123 -0.59 4.92 -22.33
#